data_AF-A0AAN6EAB5-F1
#
_entry.id   AF-A0AAN6EAB5-F1
#
_cell.length_a   1.000
_cell.length_b   1.000
_cell.length_c   1.000
_cell.angle_alpha   90.00
_cell.angle_beta   90.00
_cell.angle_gamma   90.00
#
_symmetry.space_group_name_H-M   'P 1'
#
loop_
_entity.id
_entity.type
_entity.pdbx_description
1 polymer ?
#
loop_
_entity_poly.entity_id
_entity_poly.type
_entity_poly.pdbx_seq_one_letter_code
_entity_poly.pdbx_strand_id
1 'polypeptide(L)'
;YVGSHDFRNFTVTKGCTANNSRRYIHSFTVSDPMIIQGGEWLSLKVKGQSFMLHQIRKMVGLIIMMARSDIPLRLIDVMFSSARVNVPKAPGLGLLLECPVFDGYNRRANTQKSEADSPITFEPYVKEITEFKQKFIYDNIVDTEMKERTFDFWAKSTQVFPEQYLYINKECEIPESTLVVTGVSMPRRRRIVDDKPAESSEDEQMESKKGSSMEEALLAPYEYLSQVPGKEVRTVMINAFNDWLKVDCEQLEAIAGVVRKLHTASLMIDDVEDNSDLRRGIPVTHKIFGVPMTINTANYVYFVALQDVLRMANPKLVDIFTEELLNLHRGQGMELYWRDTLTCPSEDQYLEMVSHKTGGLFRLAVKLMQECSKTTQDFSELVNMIGAYFQIRDDYMNLQSSEYSNNKGYCEDLTEGKFSFVIVHAIMCGEDGAQLMSILRQKTGDENVKKYAVSLMDNAKSFEYTKMYLARLEVQILAKIKEHG
;
A
#
# COMPACT_ATOMS: atom_id res chain seq x y z
N TYR A 1 14.83 29.98 1.45
CA TYR A 1 15.45 28.73 1.96
C TYR A 1 16.93 28.85 2.33
N VAL A 2 17.74 29.68 1.66
CA VAL A 2 19.18 29.86 1.99
C VAL A 2 19.36 30.34 3.44
N GLY A 3 20.40 29.84 4.12
CA GLY A 3 20.72 30.17 5.51
C GLY A 3 20.40 29.06 6.52
N SER A 4 20.52 29.40 7.81
CA SER A 4 20.24 28.51 8.95
C SER A 4 18.78 28.60 9.36
N HIS A 5 18.00 27.55 9.09
CA HIS A 5 16.57 27.52 9.43
C HIS A 5 16.18 26.24 10.17
N ASP A 6 15.02 26.29 10.80
CA ASP A 6 14.40 25.14 11.44
C ASP A 6 13.51 24.39 10.44
N PHE A 7 14.01 23.28 9.90
CA PHE A 7 13.33 22.54 8.83
C PHE A 7 12.33 21.50 9.33
N ARG A 8 11.82 21.67 10.55
CA ARG A 8 10.98 20.69 11.20
C ARG A 8 9.70 20.33 10.44
N ASN A 9 9.07 21.29 9.76
CA ASN A 9 7.85 21.07 8.97
C ASN A 9 8.15 20.36 7.64
N PHE A 10 9.42 20.42 7.23
CA PHE A 10 9.96 19.78 6.05
C PHE A 10 10.57 18.42 6.37
N THR A 11 10.04 17.66 7.32
CA THR A 11 10.45 16.26 7.48
C THR A 11 9.27 15.40 7.98
N VAL A 12 9.46 14.09 8.02
CA VAL A 12 8.45 13.10 8.47
C VAL A 12 8.89 12.32 9.72
N THR A 13 10.09 12.56 10.24
CA THR A 13 10.66 11.76 11.33
C THR A 13 9.98 12.04 12.67
N LYS A 14 9.43 10.98 13.32
CA LYS A 14 8.95 11.03 14.71
C LYS A 14 10.08 11.47 15.65
N GLY A 15 9.80 12.37 16.60
CA GLY A 15 10.80 12.89 17.54
C GLY A 15 11.67 14.03 16.99
N CYS A 16 11.27 14.66 15.88
CA CYS A 16 11.91 15.87 15.37
C CYS A 16 11.71 17.05 16.36
N THR A 17 12.79 17.49 16.98
CA THR A 17 12.85 18.64 17.92
C THR A 17 13.55 19.82 17.24
N ALA A 18 13.46 21.02 17.82
CA ALA A 18 14.21 22.20 17.36
C ALA A 18 15.72 21.91 17.20
N ASN A 19 16.27 21.09 18.10
CA ASN A 19 17.71 20.82 18.15
C ASN A 19 18.19 19.94 16.99
N ASN A 20 17.37 18.98 16.54
CA ASN A 20 17.77 18.06 15.47
C ASN A 20 17.28 18.46 14.07
N SER A 21 16.50 19.54 13.94
CA SER A 21 15.90 20.02 12.69
C SER A 21 16.53 21.27 12.09
N ARG A 22 17.40 21.96 12.84
CA ARG A 22 18.15 23.08 12.28
C ARG A 22 19.16 22.60 11.24
N ARG A 23 19.10 23.17 10.03
CA ARG A 23 20.03 22.89 8.94
C ARG A 23 20.44 24.18 8.25
N TYR A 24 21.63 24.16 7.66
CA TYR A 24 22.13 25.24 6.82
C TYR A 24 22.01 24.88 5.33
N ILE A 25 21.36 25.74 4.55
CA ILE A 25 21.35 25.67 3.10
C ILE A 25 22.35 26.70 2.55
N HIS A 26 23.37 26.21 1.84
CA HIS A 26 24.41 27.03 1.22
C HIS A 26 23.91 27.77 -0.01
N SER A 27 23.17 27.08 -0.89
CA SER A 27 22.59 27.69 -2.08
C SER A 27 21.32 26.97 -2.51
N PHE A 28 20.43 27.71 -3.16
CA PHE A 28 19.23 27.20 -3.81
C PHE A 28 19.02 28.01 -5.08
N THR A 29 19.21 27.39 -6.25
CA THR A 29 19.13 28.05 -7.56
C THR A 29 18.08 27.38 -8.43
N VAL A 30 17.47 28.14 -9.33
CA VAL A 30 16.50 27.66 -10.32
C VAL A 30 17.04 27.98 -11.72
N SER A 31 16.86 27.07 -12.68
CA SER A 31 17.18 27.33 -14.08
C SER A 31 16.10 28.16 -14.76
N ASP A 32 16.41 28.69 -15.94
CA ASP A 32 15.36 29.12 -16.88
C ASP A 32 14.49 27.92 -17.28
N PRO A 33 13.20 28.15 -17.64
CA PRO A 33 12.34 27.08 -18.13
C PRO A 33 12.87 26.44 -19.42
N MET A 34 12.78 25.12 -19.49
CA MET A 34 13.20 24.33 -20.64
C MET A 34 12.01 23.58 -21.22
N ILE A 35 11.84 23.61 -22.54
CA ILE A 35 10.79 22.82 -23.20
C ILE A 35 11.36 21.48 -23.61
N ILE A 36 10.82 20.39 -23.07
CA ILE A 36 11.24 19.01 -23.36
C ILE A 36 9.99 18.19 -23.65
N GLN A 37 9.92 17.60 -24.85
CA GLN A 37 8.76 16.83 -25.35
C GLN A 37 7.41 17.58 -25.24
N GLY A 38 7.42 18.92 -25.30
CA GLY A 38 6.22 19.74 -25.20
C GLY A 38 5.78 20.08 -23.77
N GLY A 39 6.47 19.55 -22.75
CA GLY A 39 6.33 19.99 -21.35
C GLY A 39 7.34 21.08 -20.99
N GLU A 40 6.98 21.95 -20.04
CA GLU A 40 7.87 22.98 -19.48
C GLU A 40 8.50 22.49 -18.18
N TRP A 41 9.84 22.53 -18.11
CA TRP A 41 10.63 21.95 -17.03
C TRP A 41 11.52 23.01 -16.37
N LEU A 42 11.65 22.92 -15.04
CA LEU A 42 12.54 23.74 -14.23
C LEU A 42 13.51 22.87 -13.44
N SER A 43 14.80 23.21 -13.48
CA SER A 43 15.81 22.56 -12.64
C SER A 43 16.00 23.35 -11.36
N LEU A 44 15.77 22.72 -10.21
CA LEU A 44 16.06 23.30 -8.89
C LEU A 44 17.31 22.63 -8.31
N LYS A 45 18.39 23.39 -8.09
CA LYS A 45 19.63 22.89 -7.49
C LYS A 45 19.79 23.41 -6.07
N VAL A 46 19.96 22.49 -5.13
CA VAL A 46 20.12 22.80 -3.70
C VAL A 46 21.43 22.24 -3.18
N LYS A 47 22.21 23.10 -2.51
CA LYS A 47 23.43 22.72 -1.79
C LYS A 47 23.24 23.05 -0.32
N GLY A 48 23.45 22.07 0.55
CA GLY A 48 23.20 22.21 1.98
C GLY A 48 23.99 21.22 2.80
N GLN A 49 23.89 21.35 4.13
CA GLN A 49 24.24 20.28 5.05
C GLN A 49 23.36 19.04 4.81
N SER A 50 23.69 17.91 5.45
CA SER A 50 22.92 16.67 5.34
C SER A 50 21.41 16.92 5.50
N PHE A 51 20.66 16.57 4.47
CA PHE A 51 19.21 16.77 4.44
C PHE A 51 18.50 15.70 5.26
N MET A 52 17.44 16.09 5.96
CA MET A 52 16.56 15.17 6.66
C MET A 52 15.69 14.39 5.67
N LEU A 53 15.11 13.29 6.15
CA LEU A 53 14.21 12.47 5.34
C LEU A 53 13.08 13.32 4.76
N HIS A 54 12.96 13.29 3.43
CA HIS A 54 11.99 14.03 2.62
C HIS A 54 12.06 15.56 2.67
N GLN A 55 13.15 16.14 3.19
CA GLN A 55 13.29 17.59 3.32
C GLN A 55 13.15 18.34 2.01
N ILE A 56 13.91 17.94 0.99
CA ILE A 56 13.86 18.58 -0.32
C ILE A 56 12.47 18.42 -0.95
N ARG A 57 11.87 17.23 -0.87
CA ARG A 57 10.54 16.94 -1.44
C ARG A 57 9.44 17.79 -0.82
N LYS A 58 9.47 18.03 0.50
CA LYS A 58 8.52 18.92 1.16
C LYS A 58 8.78 20.40 0.85
N MET A 59 10.05 20.81 0.74
CA MET A 59 10.40 22.19 0.34
C MET A 59 9.89 22.52 -1.07
N VAL A 60 10.12 21.59 -2.02
CA VAL A 60 9.63 21.71 -3.40
C VAL A 60 8.11 21.61 -3.45
N GLY A 61 7.51 20.70 -2.67
CA GLY A 61 6.05 20.58 -2.58
C GLY A 61 5.38 21.89 -2.14
N LEU A 62 5.95 22.58 -1.15
CA LEU A 62 5.46 23.90 -0.74
C LEU A 62 5.60 24.94 -1.86
N ILE A 63 6.74 25.00 -2.56
CA ILE A 63 6.95 25.94 -3.69
C ILE A 63 5.88 25.72 -4.76
N ILE A 64 5.61 24.47 -5.15
CA ILE A 64 4.63 24.16 -6.20
C ILE A 64 3.24 24.61 -5.76
N MET A 65 2.85 24.36 -4.51
CA MET A 65 1.56 24.81 -3.99
C MET A 65 1.43 26.33 -3.95
N MET A 66 2.48 27.03 -3.54
CA MET A 66 2.53 28.49 -3.52
C MET A 66 2.42 29.09 -4.92
N ALA A 67 3.13 28.53 -5.89
CA ALA A 67 3.09 28.97 -7.29
C ALA A 67 1.70 28.74 -7.91
N ARG A 68 1.07 27.59 -7.65
CA ARG A 68 -0.27 27.27 -8.14
C ARG A 68 -1.38 28.12 -7.52
N SER A 69 -1.15 28.64 -6.32
CA SER A 69 -2.16 29.35 -5.53
C SER A 69 -1.88 30.86 -5.41
N ASP A 70 -0.87 31.37 -6.13
CA ASP A 70 -0.46 32.78 -6.13
C ASP A 70 -0.23 33.36 -4.71
N ILE A 71 0.62 32.67 -3.94
CA ILE A 71 0.85 32.95 -2.51
C ILE A 71 2.15 33.72 -2.29
N PRO A 72 2.18 34.73 -1.40
CA PRO A 72 3.39 35.50 -1.11
C PRO A 72 4.55 34.64 -0.54
N LEU A 73 5.78 35.01 -0.90
CA LEU A 73 7.00 34.33 -0.46
C LEU A 73 7.19 34.30 1.07
N ARG A 74 6.58 35.25 1.80
CA ARG A 74 6.63 35.32 3.27
C ARG A 74 6.12 34.05 3.96
N LEU A 75 5.28 33.25 3.29
CA LEU A 75 4.81 31.98 3.85
C LEU A 75 5.99 31.04 4.18
N ILE A 76 7.08 31.09 3.40
CA ILE A 76 8.27 30.28 3.68
C ILE A 76 8.85 30.60 5.06
N ASP A 77 8.89 31.88 5.44
CA ASP A 77 9.40 32.30 6.75
C ASP A 77 8.47 31.83 7.87
N VAL A 78 7.16 31.87 7.65
CA VAL A 78 6.15 31.34 8.56
C VAL A 78 6.31 29.84 8.77
N MET A 79 6.73 29.09 7.74
CA MET A 79 6.97 27.64 7.83
C MET A 79 8.19 27.27 8.70
N PHE A 80 9.08 28.21 9.00
CA PHE A 80 10.19 28.03 9.94
C PHE A 80 9.82 28.36 11.39
N SER A 81 8.58 28.77 11.64
CA SER A 81 8.08 29.03 13.00
C SER A 81 7.96 27.74 13.83
N SER A 82 7.59 27.89 15.10
CA SER A 82 7.37 26.75 15.99
C SER A 82 6.12 25.93 15.63
N ALA A 83 5.18 26.52 14.89
CA ALA A 83 3.93 25.89 14.50
C ALA A 83 4.18 24.64 13.64
N ARG A 84 3.41 23.58 13.91
CA ARG A 84 3.50 22.30 13.22
C ARG A 84 2.38 22.18 12.23
N VAL A 85 2.71 22.05 10.94
CA VAL A 85 1.72 21.86 9.86
C VAL A 85 2.14 20.73 8.93
N ASN A 86 1.17 20.15 8.23
CA ASN A 86 1.45 19.12 7.24
C ASN A 86 1.84 19.76 5.89
N VAL A 87 3.13 19.77 5.57
CA VAL A 87 3.62 20.19 4.24
C VAL A 87 3.53 19.02 3.25
N PRO A 88 2.88 19.19 2.08
CA PRO A 88 2.72 18.11 1.12
C PRO A 88 4.08 17.68 0.57
N LYS A 89 4.29 16.37 0.53
CA LYS A 89 5.54 15.75 0.05
C LYS A 89 5.43 15.54 -1.46
N ALA A 90 6.15 16.33 -2.26
CA ALA A 90 6.21 16.15 -3.71
C ALA A 90 6.68 14.74 -4.10
N PRO A 91 6.36 14.22 -5.31
CA PRO A 91 6.89 12.95 -5.82
C PRO A 91 8.42 12.85 -5.75
N GLY A 92 8.93 11.63 -5.77
CA GLY A 92 10.38 11.39 -5.79
C GLY A 92 10.98 11.47 -7.20
N LEU A 93 10.13 11.40 -8.23
CA LEU A 93 10.53 11.52 -9.62
C LEU A 93 11.26 12.85 -9.85
N GLY A 94 12.43 12.81 -10.49
CA GLY A 94 13.28 13.97 -10.70
C GLY A 94 14.22 14.34 -9.54
N LEU A 95 14.08 13.74 -8.36
CA LEU A 95 15.02 13.96 -7.25
C LEU A 95 16.27 13.09 -7.44
N LEU A 96 17.42 13.72 -7.69
CA LEU A 96 18.70 13.03 -7.83
C LEU A 96 19.84 13.76 -7.10
N LEU A 97 20.87 13.00 -6.73
CA LEU A 97 22.13 13.58 -6.24
C LEU A 97 22.94 14.06 -7.44
N GLU A 98 22.94 15.37 -7.69
CA GLU A 98 23.59 15.97 -8.87
C GLU A 98 25.11 15.70 -8.89
N CYS A 99 25.81 15.97 -7.79
CA CYS A 99 27.21 15.61 -7.62
C CYS A 99 27.59 15.63 -6.14
N PRO A 100 28.57 14.80 -5.73
CA PRO A 100 29.22 14.96 -4.43
C PRO A 100 30.08 16.24 -4.44
N VAL A 101 30.09 16.95 -3.32
CA VAL A 101 30.85 18.20 -3.15
C VAL A 101 32.01 17.96 -2.18
N PHE A 102 33.23 18.24 -2.63
CA PHE A 102 34.47 18.00 -1.87
C PHE A 102 35.14 19.28 -1.36
N ASP A 103 34.47 20.45 -1.37
CA ASP A 103 35.06 21.74 -1.00
C ASP A 103 35.85 21.71 0.33
N GLY A 104 35.33 21.04 1.36
CA GLY A 104 35.98 20.93 2.66
C GLY A 104 37.21 20.00 2.67
N TYR A 105 37.20 18.95 1.84
CA TYR A 105 38.38 18.12 1.60
C TYR A 105 39.41 18.89 0.78
N ASN A 106 39.01 19.46 -0.36
CA ASN A 106 39.87 20.21 -1.27
C ASN A 106 40.53 21.41 -0.59
N ARG A 107 39.84 22.08 0.34
CA ARG A 107 40.45 23.15 1.14
C ARG A 107 41.60 22.63 2.02
N ARG A 108 41.43 21.48 2.67
CA ARG A 108 42.48 20.86 3.52
C ARG A 108 43.64 20.34 2.69
N ALA A 109 43.32 19.63 1.60
CA ALA A 109 44.27 19.13 0.61
C ALA A 109 45.19 20.25 0.07
N ASN A 110 44.61 21.38 -0.33
CA ASN A 110 45.38 22.54 -0.79
C ASN A 110 46.28 23.19 0.28
N THR A 111 46.04 22.89 1.57
CA THR A 111 46.84 23.45 2.68
C THR A 111 47.99 22.51 3.09
N GLN A 112 47.88 21.21 2.83
CA GLN A 112 48.87 20.19 3.17
C GLN A 112 49.64 19.77 1.90
N LYS A 113 50.92 20.15 1.78
CA LYS A 113 51.78 19.87 0.61
C LYS A 113 52.25 18.40 0.53
N SER A 114 51.34 17.44 0.63
CA SER A 114 51.61 16.01 0.47
C SER A 114 51.09 15.54 -0.89
N GLU A 115 51.87 14.77 -1.65
CA GLU A 115 51.45 14.17 -2.94
C GLU A 115 50.21 13.27 -2.81
N ALA A 116 49.94 12.75 -1.60
CA ALA A 116 48.78 11.90 -1.33
C ALA A 116 47.45 12.68 -1.14
N ASP A 117 47.49 14.02 -1.06
CA ASP A 117 46.33 14.88 -0.81
C ASP A 117 46.07 15.82 -2.00
N SER A 118 45.87 15.25 -3.18
CA SER A 118 45.47 16.03 -4.36
C SER A 118 43.97 16.39 -4.28
N PRO A 119 43.56 17.62 -4.67
CA PRO A 119 42.15 18.00 -4.73
C PRO A 119 41.34 17.07 -5.63
N ILE A 120 40.16 16.68 -5.18
CA ILE A 120 39.21 15.88 -5.97
C ILE A 120 38.41 16.84 -6.85
N THR A 121 38.52 16.68 -8.16
CA THR A 121 37.73 17.40 -9.16
C THR A 121 37.12 16.44 -10.17
N PHE A 122 35.89 16.75 -10.61
CA PHE A 122 35.21 16.03 -11.67
C PHE A 122 35.30 16.75 -13.02
N GLU A 123 35.98 17.90 -13.09
CA GLU A 123 36.15 18.69 -14.32
C GLU A 123 36.57 17.86 -15.54
N PRO A 124 37.53 16.90 -15.42
CA PRO A 124 37.93 16.08 -16.58
C PRO A 124 36.83 15.18 -17.13
N TYR A 125 35.83 14.84 -16.32
CA TYR A 125 34.77 13.87 -16.64
C TYR A 125 33.39 14.52 -16.84
N VAL A 126 33.31 15.86 -16.87
CA VAL A 126 32.03 16.58 -16.97
C VAL A 126 31.25 16.17 -18.21
N LYS A 127 31.95 15.93 -19.32
CA LYS A 127 31.32 15.53 -20.59
C LYS A 127 30.66 14.16 -20.46
N GLU A 128 31.39 13.16 -19.99
CA GLU A 128 30.94 11.79 -19.80
C GLU A 128 29.79 11.72 -18.77
N ILE A 129 29.89 12.46 -17.67
CA ILE A 129 28.83 12.55 -16.65
C ILE A 129 27.56 13.16 -17.25
N THR A 130 27.70 14.21 -18.06
CA THR A 130 26.55 14.90 -18.67
C THR A 130 25.86 14.01 -19.69
N GLU A 131 26.63 13.34 -20.57
CA GLU A 131 26.11 12.38 -21.54
C GLU A 131 25.40 11.20 -20.85
N PHE A 132 25.97 10.68 -19.76
CA PHE A 132 25.35 9.63 -18.96
C PHE A 132 24.02 10.09 -18.34
N LYS A 133 24.01 11.28 -17.71
CA LYS A 133 22.80 11.84 -17.09
C LYS A 133 21.70 12.07 -18.10
N GLN A 134 22.03 12.62 -19.27
CA GLN A 134 21.04 12.84 -20.31
C GLN A 134 20.40 11.51 -20.71
N LYS A 135 21.23 10.55 -21.12
CA LYS A 135 20.78 9.27 -21.68
C LYS A 135 20.03 8.38 -20.69
N PHE A 136 20.44 8.35 -19.42
CA PHE A 136 19.95 7.35 -18.46
C PHE A 136 19.15 7.94 -17.30
N ILE A 137 19.16 9.25 -17.10
CA ILE A 137 18.48 9.88 -15.95
C ILE A 137 17.42 10.86 -16.44
N TYR A 138 17.81 11.90 -17.19
CA TYR A 138 16.89 12.95 -17.61
C TYR A 138 15.83 12.45 -18.58
N ASP A 139 16.21 11.67 -19.60
CA ASP A 139 15.25 11.11 -20.55
C ASP A 139 14.24 10.19 -19.84
N ASN A 140 14.72 9.33 -18.92
CA ASN A 140 13.86 8.47 -18.11
C ASN A 140 12.90 9.26 -17.21
N ILE A 141 13.35 10.35 -16.58
CA ILE A 141 12.48 11.21 -15.75
C ILE A 141 11.35 11.81 -16.60
N VAL A 142 11.70 12.34 -17.77
CA VAL A 142 10.75 12.97 -18.68
C VAL A 142 9.74 11.95 -19.20
N ASP A 143 10.22 10.82 -19.71
CA ASP A 143 9.37 9.76 -20.26
C ASP A 143 8.41 9.20 -19.20
N THR A 144 8.90 9.02 -17.97
CA THR A 144 8.07 8.55 -16.85
C THR A 144 6.99 9.57 -16.50
N GLU A 145 7.31 10.86 -16.39
CA GLU A 145 6.29 11.87 -16.08
C GLU A 145 5.26 12.02 -17.21
N MET A 146 5.70 11.98 -18.47
CA MET A 146 4.78 12.09 -19.62
C MET A 146 3.82 10.91 -19.70
N LYS A 147 4.28 9.71 -19.31
CA LYS A 147 3.48 8.48 -19.30
C LYS A 147 2.57 8.38 -18.07
N GLU A 148 3.13 8.59 -16.88
CA GLU A 148 2.48 8.31 -15.61
C GLU A 148 1.81 9.53 -14.99
N ARG A 149 2.17 10.74 -15.45
CA ARG A 149 1.63 12.02 -14.95
C ARG A 149 1.73 12.16 -13.43
N THR A 150 2.86 11.71 -12.86
CA THR A 150 3.04 11.57 -11.40
C THR A 150 2.86 12.89 -10.66
N PHE A 151 3.41 14.00 -11.19
CA PHE A 151 3.26 15.32 -10.56
C PHE A 151 1.84 15.89 -10.74
N ASP A 152 1.18 15.63 -11.87
CA ASP A 152 -0.21 16.04 -12.08
C ASP A 152 -1.16 15.33 -11.09
N PHE A 153 -1.00 14.01 -10.93
CA PHE A 153 -1.80 13.24 -9.98
C PHE A 153 -1.54 13.68 -8.55
N TRP A 154 -0.27 13.91 -8.18
CA TRP A 154 0.07 14.45 -6.87
C TRP A 154 -0.53 15.85 -6.64
N ALA A 155 -0.47 16.74 -7.63
CA ALA A 155 -1.06 18.07 -7.51
C ALA A 155 -2.57 17.99 -7.32
N LYS A 156 -3.26 17.09 -8.04
CA LYS A 156 -4.69 16.84 -7.86
C LYS A 156 -5.02 16.24 -6.49
N SER A 157 -4.20 15.33 -5.97
CA SER A 157 -4.47 14.71 -4.66
C SER A 157 -4.40 15.71 -3.51
N THR A 158 -3.59 16.77 -3.62
CA THR A 158 -3.58 17.87 -2.63
C THR A 158 -4.91 18.65 -2.59
N GLN A 159 -5.75 18.56 -3.61
CA GLN A 159 -7.07 19.20 -3.67
C GLN A 159 -8.19 18.36 -3.07
N VAL A 160 -7.95 17.07 -2.80
CA VAL A 160 -8.95 16.17 -2.20
C VAL A 160 -9.19 16.50 -0.73
N PHE A 161 -8.15 16.99 -0.03
CA PHE A 161 -8.19 17.37 1.39
C PHE A 161 -7.68 18.80 1.60
N PRO A 162 -8.38 19.82 1.05
CA PRO A 162 -7.92 21.21 1.10
C PRO A 162 -7.81 21.74 2.54
N GLU A 163 -8.59 21.19 3.48
CA GLU A 163 -8.60 21.56 4.88
C GLU A 163 -7.25 21.33 5.59
N GLN A 164 -6.42 20.42 5.10
CA GLN A 164 -5.08 20.19 5.65
C GLN A 164 -4.08 21.30 5.31
N TYR A 165 -4.37 22.07 4.26
CA TYR A 165 -3.45 23.04 3.67
C TYR A 165 -3.98 24.47 3.75
N LEU A 166 -4.96 24.75 4.64
CA LEU A 166 -5.55 26.09 4.77
C LEU A 166 -4.53 27.19 5.15
N TYR A 167 -3.35 26.81 5.65
CA TYR A 167 -2.24 27.74 5.89
C TYR A 167 -1.60 28.28 4.59
N ILE A 168 -1.93 27.70 3.43
CA ILE A 168 -1.56 28.18 2.11
C ILE A 168 -2.60 29.22 1.68
N ASN A 169 -2.55 30.39 2.33
CA ASN A 169 -3.46 31.51 2.12
C ASN A 169 -2.70 32.83 1.89
N LYS A 170 -3.38 33.84 1.37
CA LYS A 170 -2.76 35.14 1.00
C LYS A 170 -2.29 35.90 2.24
N GLU A 171 -2.93 35.67 3.37
CA GLU A 171 -2.64 36.23 4.69
C GLU A 171 -1.35 35.63 5.28
N CYS A 172 -0.92 34.47 4.79
CA CYS A 172 0.19 33.66 5.30
C CYS A 172 0.05 33.34 6.79
N GLU A 173 -1.18 33.16 7.25
CA GLU A 173 -1.50 32.79 8.63
C GLU A 173 -1.71 31.28 8.72
N ILE A 174 -1.36 30.68 9.87
CA ILE A 174 -1.59 29.25 10.12
C ILE A 174 -2.86 29.11 10.97
N PRO A 175 -3.99 28.64 10.40
CA PRO A 175 -5.20 28.39 11.19
C PRO A 175 -4.97 27.27 12.20
N GLU A 176 -5.59 27.38 13.38
CA GLU A 176 -5.51 26.35 14.42
C GLU A 176 -5.95 24.96 13.92
N SER A 177 -6.91 24.91 12.99
CA SER A 177 -7.40 23.67 12.37
C SER A 177 -6.34 22.92 11.58
N THR A 178 -5.26 23.58 11.16
CA THR A 178 -4.15 22.97 10.39
C THR A 178 -2.97 22.56 11.26
N LEU A 179 -3.02 22.87 12.56
CA LEU A 179 -1.94 22.55 13.49
C LEU A 179 -1.90 21.05 13.80
N VAL A 180 -0.73 20.46 13.63
CA VAL A 180 -0.46 19.07 13.98
C VAL A 180 -0.10 19.00 15.47
N VAL A 181 -1.02 18.48 16.29
CA VAL A 181 -0.79 18.26 17.73
C VAL A 181 -0.03 16.94 17.93
N THR A 182 1.27 17.03 18.20
CA THR A 182 2.08 15.86 18.56
C THR A 182 2.08 15.65 20.08
N GLY A 183 1.51 14.54 20.57
CA GLY A 183 1.77 14.04 21.93
C GLY A 183 0.66 14.16 22.98
N VAL A 184 -0.59 14.45 22.61
CA VAL A 184 -1.72 14.42 23.56
C VAL A 184 -2.85 13.55 22.97
N SER A 185 -3.21 12.48 23.69
CA SER A 185 -4.51 11.82 23.49
C SER A 185 -5.59 12.87 23.70
N MET A 186 -6.35 13.20 22.65
CA MET A 186 -7.36 14.27 22.70
C MET A 186 -8.31 14.00 23.88
N PRO A 187 -8.37 14.89 24.90
CA PRO A 187 -9.46 14.84 25.84
C PRO A 187 -10.74 15.16 25.06
N ARG A 188 -11.77 14.31 25.19
CA ARG A 188 -13.10 14.57 24.64
C ARG A 188 -13.47 16.03 24.91
N ARG A 189 -13.65 16.83 23.86
CA ARG A 189 -14.20 18.19 23.98
C ARG A 189 -15.58 18.05 24.61
N ARG A 190 -15.72 18.46 25.88
CA ARG A 190 -17.02 18.81 26.44
C ARG A 190 -17.53 19.99 25.63
N ARG A 191 -18.65 19.81 24.91
CA ARG A 191 -19.42 20.92 24.35
C ARG A 191 -19.74 21.88 25.48
N ILE A 192 -19.25 23.11 25.36
CA ILE A 192 -19.83 24.24 26.07
C ILE A 192 -21.19 24.45 25.42
N VAL A 193 -22.25 24.24 26.19
CA VAL A 193 -23.62 24.53 25.81
C VAL A 193 -23.80 26.02 26.02
N ASP A 194 -23.76 26.79 24.94
CA ASP A 194 -24.33 28.14 24.95
C ASP A 194 -25.82 28.00 24.68
N ASP A 195 -26.61 28.39 25.68
CA ASP A 195 -28.06 28.53 25.61
C ASP A 195 -28.46 29.46 24.46
N LYS A 196 -29.08 28.89 23.42
CA LYS A 196 -30.00 29.61 22.55
C LYS A 196 -31.29 28.79 22.39
N PRO A 197 -32.47 29.43 22.53
CA PRO A 197 -33.73 28.72 22.50
C PRO A 197 -34.05 28.26 21.08
N ALA A 198 -34.72 27.11 21.02
CA ALA A 198 -35.01 26.31 19.85
C ALA A 198 -35.83 27.04 18.76
N GLU A 199 -35.37 26.92 17.52
CA GLU A 199 -36.22 26.96 16.33
C GLU A 199 -36.03 25.63 15.59
N SER A 200 -37.00 24.74 15.78
CA SER A 200 -37.04 23.37 15.27
C SER A 200 -37.67 23.34 13.88
N SER A 201 -36.93 22.91 12.85
CA SER A 201 -37.39 22.02 11.75
C SER A 201 -36.41 21.92 10.58
N GLU A 202 -35.44 22.82 10.44
CA GLU A 202 -34.49 22.80 9.31
C GLU A 202 -33.17 22.04 9.62
N ASP A 203 -32.73 22.00 10.87
CA ASP A 203 -31.45 21.38 11.26
C ASP A 203 -31.43 19.84 11.13
N GLU A 204 -32.57 19.14 11.33
CA GLU A 204 -32.64 17.67 11.19
C GLU A 204 -32.48 17.20 9.73
N GLN A 205 -32.89 18.02 8.75
CA GLN A 205 -32.68 17.72 7.33
C GLN A 205 -31.25 18.00 6.88
N MET A 206 -30.54 18.93 7.54
CA MET A 206 -29.14 19.25 7.25
C MET A 206 -28.15 18.26 7.89
N GLU A 207 -28.43 17.77 9.11
CA GLU A 207 -27.61 16.73 9.76
C GLU A 207 -27.73 15.36 9.07
N SER A 208 -28.93 14.97 8.61
CA SER A 208 -29.10 13.70 7.87
C SER A 208 -28.40 13.69 6.51
N LYS A 209 -28.37 14.83 5.79
CA LYS A 209 -27.60 14.98 4.53
C LYS A 209 -26.08 15.05 4.73
N LYS A 210 -25.60 15.69 5.81
CA LYS A 210 -24.15 15.68 6.15
C LYS A 210 -23.67 14.30 6.59
N GLY A 211 -24.51 13.54 7.30
CA GLY A 211 -24.24 12.16 7.70
C GLY A 211 -24.07 11.21 6.50
N SER A 212 -24.93 11.32 5.47
CA SER A 212 -24.78 10.48 4.26
C SER A 212 -23.52 10.83 3.48
N SER A 213 -23.20 12.13 3.34
CA SER A 213 -22.02 12.57 2.59
C SER A 213 -20.69 12.11 3.21
N MET A 214 -20.60 12.01 4.54
CA MET A 214 -19.38 11.54 5.21
C MET A 214 -19.26 10.01 5.18
N GLU A 215 -20.39 9.29 5.28
CA GLU A 215 -20.41 7.82 5.13
C GLU A 215 -19.99 7.41 3.71
N GLU A 216 -20.49 8.12 2.69
CA GLU A 216 -20.07 7.94 1.29
C GLU A 216 -18.56 8.14 1.13
N ALA A 217 -18.00 9.19 1.74
CA ALA A 217 -16.55 9.44 1.70
C ALA A 217 -15.74 8.33 2.40
N LEU A 218 -16.25 7.78 3.50
CA LEU A 218 -15.61 6.67 4.22
C LEU A 218 -15.64 5.36 3.41
N LEU A 219 -16.70 5.11 2.66
CA LEU A 219 -16.88 3.88 1.87
C LEU A 219 -16.34 3.98 0.44
N ALA A 220 -16.02 5.18 -0.07
CA ALA A 220 -15.50 5.37 -1.43
C ALA A 220 -14.33 4.42 -1.81
N PRO A 221 -13.33 4.14 -0.94
CA PRO A 221 -12.27 3.17 -1.26
C PRO A 221 -12.79 1.73 -1.44
N TYR A 222 -13.81 1.34 -0.68
CA TYR A 222 -14.44 0.01 -0.76
C TYR A 222 -15.32 -0.09 -2.01
N GLU A 223 -16.08 0.97 -2.33
CA GLU A 223 -16.91 1.04 -3.52
C GLU A 223 -16.07 0.99 -4.79
N TYR A 224 -14.94 1.71 -4.82
CA TYR A 224 -14.00 1.67 -5.93
C TYR A 224 -13.59 0.24 -6.30
N LEU A 225 -13.17 -0.56 -5.32
CA LEU A 225 -12.78 -1.95 -5.57
C LEU A 225 -13.98 -2.84 -5.92
N SER A 226 -15.16 -2.54 -5.37
CA SER A 226 -16.39 -3.29 -5.61
C SER A 226 -16.94 -3.13 -7.03
N GLN A 227 -16.59 -2.04 -7.73
CA GLN A 227 -17.03 -1.77 -9.10
C GLN A 227 -16.38 -2.70 -10.13
N VAL A 228 -15.21 -3.27 -9.83
CA VAL A 228 -14.54 -4.19 -10.75
C VAL A 228 -14.96 -5.61 -10.43
N PRO A 229 -15.64 -6.34 -11.33
CA PRO A 229 -16.11 -7.69 -11.05
C PRO A 229 -14.96 -8.65 -10.76
N GLY A 230 -15.13 -9.48 -9.73
CA GLY A 230 -14.20 -10.56 -9.40
C GLY A 230 -14.54 -11.87 -10.11
N LYS A 231 -13.82 -12.93 -9.75
CA LYS A 231 -14.09 -14.31 -10.24
C LYS A 231 -15.34 -14.95 -9.62
N GLU A 232 -16.02 -14.26 -8.70
CA GLU A 232 -17.25 -14.70 -8.00
C GLU A 232 -17.23 -16.12 -7.40
N VAL A 233 -16.04 -16.69 -7.18
CA VAL A 233 -15.87 -18.08 -6.70
C VAL A 233 -16.56 -18.30 -5.35
N ARG A 234 -16.52 -17.30 -4.46
CA ARG A 234 -17.18 -17.36 -3.15
C ARG A 234 -18.70 -17.44 -3.26
N THR A 235 -19.29 -16.66 -4.17
CA THR A 235 -20.74 -16.67 -4.44
C THR A 235 -21.16 -18.03 -4.99
N VAL A 236 -20.40 -18.57 -5.96
CA VAL A 236 -20.65 -19.92 -6.49
C VAL A 236 -20.53 -20.99 -5.40
N MET A 237 -19.51 -20.89 -4.54
CA MET A 237 -19.30 -21.83 -3.44
C MET A 237 -20.46 -21.78 -2.44
N ILE A 238 -20.89 -20.59 -1.99
CA ILE A 238 -22.03 -20.43 -1.09
C ILE A 238 -23.28 -21.11 -1.67
N ASN A 239 -23.57 -20.88 -2.96
CA ASN A 239 -24.71 -21.51 -3.62
C ASN A 239 -24.58 -23.04 -3.70
N ALA A 240 -23.40 -23.56 -4.05
CA ALA A 240 -23.14 -24.99 -4.12
C ALA A 240 -23.30 -25.69 -2.75
N PHE A 241 -22.76 -25.12 -1.68
CA PHE A 241 -22.96 -25.67 -0.33
C PHE A 241 -24.41 -25.53 0.14
N ASN A 242 -25.16 -24.54 -0.36
CA ASN A 242 -26.57 -24.40 -0.01
C ASN A 242 -27.43 -25.53 -0.60
N ASP A 243 -26.96 -26.25 -1.61
CA ASP A 243 -27.64 -27.46 -2.09
C ASP A 243 -27.71 -28.55 -1.01
N TRP A 244 -26.71 -28.63 -0.12
CA TRP A 244 -26.75 -29.53 1.04
C TRP A 244 -27.31 -28.86 2.30
N LEU A 245 -26.97 -27.59 2.54
CA LEU A 245 -27.28 -26.90 3.80
C LEU A 245 -28.71 -26.33 3.83
N LYS A 246 -29.33 -26.07 2.68
CA LYS A 246 -30.74 -25.62 2.58
C LYS A 246 -31.07 -24.47 3.56
N VAL A 247 -30.18 -23.49 3.66
CA VAL A 247 -30.36 -22.28 4.48
C VAL A 247 -31.45 -21.41 3.85
N ASP A 248 -32.26 -20.76 4.71
CA ASP A 248 -33.30 -19.83 4.28
C ASP A 248 -32.72 -18.66 3.46
N CYS A 249 -33.44 -18.22 2.42
CA CYS A 249 -32.94 -17.24 1.43
C CYS A 249 -32.45 -15.93 2.09
N GLU A 250 -33.20 -15.42 3.07
CA GLU A 250 -32.86 -14.17 3.78
C GLU A 250 -31.55 -14.30 4.57
N GLN A 251 -31.35 -15.44 5.26
CA GLN A 251 -30.12 -15.72 5.99
C GLN A 251 -28.95 -15.97 5.04
N LEU A 252 -29.18 -16.65 3.93
CA LEU A 252 -28.17 -16.91 2.91
C LEU A 252 -27.65 -15.59 2.29
N GLU A 253 -28.56 -14.68 1.95
CA GLU A 253 -28.21 -13.34 1.44
C GLU A 253 -27.43 -12.52 2.46
N ALA A 254 -27.83 -12.57 3.74
CA ALA A 254 -27.09 -11.92 4.82
C ALA A 254 -25.66 -12.48 4.95
N ILE A 255 -25.49 -13.80 4.96
CA ILE A 255 -24.18 -14.47 5.02
C ILE A 255 -23.33 -14.11 3.79
N ALA A 256 -23.90 -14.16 2.58
CA ALA A 256 -23.22 -13.79 1.36
C ALA A 256 -22.76 -12.32 1.39
N GLY A 257 -23.59 -11.43 1.94
CA GLY A 257 -23.25 -10.02 2.17
C GLY A 257 -22.07 -9.84 3.12
N VAL A 258 -22.03 -10.57 4.24
CA VAL A 258 -20.91 -10.57 5.19
C VAL A 258 -19.62 -11.05 4.52
N VAL A 259 -19.67 -12.20 3.84
CA VAL A 259 -18.50 -12.79 3.18
C VAL A 259 -17.96 -11.86 2.08
N ARG A 260 -18.84 -11.20 1.32
CA ARG A 260 -18.45 -10.23 0.29
C ARG A 260 -17.73 -9.01 0.90
N LYS A 261 -18.28 -8.43 1.97
CA LYS A 261 -17.65 -7.30 2.68
C LYS A 261 -16.27 -7.65 3.18
N LEU A 262 -16.15 -8.78 3.88
CA LEU A 262 -14.87 -9.26 4.41
C LEU A 262 -13.86 -9.55 3.31
N HIS A 263 -14.29 -10.17 2.20
CA HIS A 263 -13.40 -10.46 1.08
C HIS A 263 -12.82 -9.18 0.47
N THR A 264 -13.66 -8.19 0.16
CA THR A 264 -13.21 -6.95 -0.45
C THR A 264 -12.34 -6.15 0.52
N ALA A 265 -12.72 -6.07 1.79
CA ALA A 265 -11.91 -5.41 2.82
C ALA A 265 -10.53 -6.10 3.00
N SER A 266 -10.49 -7.43 3.00
CA SER A 266 -9.22 -8.16 3.12
C SER A 266 -8.31 -7.93 1.92
N LEU A 267 -8.86 -7.85 0.70
CA LEU A 267 -8.07 -7.50 -0.49
C LEU A 267 -7.45 -6.10 -0.38
N MET A 268 -8.19 -5.13 0.15
CA MET A 268 -7.67 -3.77 0.35
C MET A 268 -6.50 -3.72 1.34
N ILE A 269 -6.55 -4.54 2.39
CA ILE A 269 -5.46 -4.67 3.36
C ILE A 269 -4.29 -5.44 2.76
N ASP A 270 -4.53 -6.58 2.12
CA ASP A 270 -3.53 -7.43 1.46
C ASP A 270 -2.73 -6.63 0.42
N ASP A 271 -3.41 -5.90 -0.48
CA ASP A 271 -2.74 -5.04 -1.47
C ASP A 271 -1.83 -3.97 -0.82
N VAL A 272 -2.17 -3.48 0.39
CA VAL A 272 -1.33 -2.55 1.16
C VAL A 272 -0.15 -3.27 1.80
N GLU A 273 -0.38 -4.44 2.39
CA GLU A 273 0.62 -5.25 3.09
C GLU A 273 1.67 -5.82 2.13
N ASP A 274 1.26 -6.14 0.90
CA ASP A 274 2.10 -6.65 -0.19
C ASP A 274 2.69 -5.55 -1.07
N ASN A 275 2.24 -4.30 -0.91
CA ASN A 275 2.65 -3.16 -1.73
C ASN A 275 2.42 -3.43 -3.24
N SER A 276 1.30 -4.07 -3.56
CA SER A 276 0.85 -4.36 -4.92
C SER A 276 0.63 -3.07 -5.72
N ASP A 277 0.74 -3.15 -7.04
CA ASP A 277 0.50 -2.00 -7.93
C ASP A 277 -0.86 -2.09 -8.63
N LEU A 278 -1.28 -3.30 -9.02
CA LEU A 278 -2.51 -3.55 -9.76
C LEU A 278 -3.39 -4.61 -9.08
N ARG A 279 -4.70 -4.43 -9.19
CA ARG A 279 -5.68 -5.45 -8.87
C ARG A 279 -6.73 -5.50 -9.96
N ARG A 280 -6.94 -6.68 -10.57
CA ARG A 280 -7.92 -6.87 -11.65
C ARG A 280 -7.69 -5.88 -12.82
N GLY A 281 -6.43 -5.55 -13.10
CA GLY A 281 -6.02 -4.66 -14.18
C GLY A 281 -6.21 -3.16 -13.92
N ILE A 282 -6.70 -2.77 -12.74
CA ILE A 282 -6.81 -1.37 -12.30
C ILE A 282 -5.82 -1.07 -11.16
N PRO A 283 -5.42 0.19 -10.95
CA PRO A 283 -4.58 0.56 -9.81
C PRO A 283 -5.24 0.17 -8.49
N VAL A 284 -4.44 -0.37 -7.55
CA VAL A 284 -4.92 -0.74 -6.22
C VAL A 284 -5.41 0.48 -5.43
N THR A 285 -6.34 0.23 -4.51
CA THR A 285 -7.07 1.29 -3.79
C THR A 285 -6.15 2.26 -3.05
N HIS A 286 -5.06 1.78 -2.47
CA HIS A 286 -4.14 2.61 -1.68
C HIS A 286 -3.25 3.54 -2.53
N LYS A 287 -3.13 3.30 -3.84
CA LYS A 287 -2.45 4.22 -4.77
C LYS A 287 -3.36 5.39 -5.16
N ILE A 288 -4.68 5.23 -5.02
CA ILE A 288 -5.69 6.25 -5.35
C ILE A 288 -6.08 7.07 -4.11
N PHE A 289 -6.47 6.39 -3.03
CA PHE A 289 -6.98 7.02 -1.81
C PHE A 289 -5.92 7.21 -0.72
N GLY A 290 -4.73 6.64 -0.93
CA GLY A 290 -3.65 6.64 0.05
C GLY A 290 -3.79 5.54 1.10
N VAL A 291 -2.64 5.03 1.54
CA VAL A 291 -2.55 3.96 2.55
C VAL A 291 -3.38 4.23 3.82
N PRO A 292 -3.34 5.42 4.46
CA PRO A 292 -4.10 5.64 5.69
C PRO A 292 -5.61 5.48 5.50
N MET A 293 -6.13 5.97 4.38
CA MET A 293 -7.56 5.92 4.10
C MET A 293 -7.99 4.50 3.75
N THR A 294 -7.24 3.80 2.89
CA THR A 294 -7.52 2.41 2.55
C THR A 294 -7.56 1.49 3.78
N ILE A 295 -6.59 1.60 4.69
CA ILE A 295 -6.59 0.84 5.95
C ILE A 295 -7.82 1.18 6.79
N ASN A 296 -8.14 2.46 6.94
CA ASN A 296 -9.27 2.90 7.73
C ASN A 296 -10.61 2.37 7.18
N THR A 297 -10.86 2.49 5.87
CA THR A 297 -12.08 1.95 5.25
C THR A 297 -12.17 0.44 5.39
N ALA A 298 -11.09 -0.30 5.11
CA ALA A 298 -11.12 -1.75 5.19
C ALA A 298 -11.43 -2.23 6.62
N ASN A 299 -10.78 -1.62 7.62
CA ASN A 299 -11.06 -1.92 9.03
C ASN A 299 -12.48 -1.54 9.43
N TYR A 300 -12.98 -0.39 8.96
CA TYR A 300 -14.37 0.01 9.17
C TYR A 300 -15.34 -1.05 8.61
N VAL A 301 -15.11 -1.53 7.39
CA VAL A 301 -15.93 -2.55 6.74
C VAL A 301 -15.89 -3.89 7.48
N TYR A 302 -14.78 -4.27 8.12
CA TYR A 302 -14.75 -5.44 9.01
C TYR A 302 -15.77 -5.32 10.15
N PHE A 303 -15.89 -4.14 10.76
CA PHE A 303 -16.87 -3.91 11.82
C PHE A 303 -18.30 -3.77 11.31
N VAL A 304 -18.50 -3.25 10.09
CA VAL A 304 -19.81 -3.28 9.41
C VAL A 304 -20.24 -4.72 9.16
N ALA A 305 -19.33 -5.59 8.71
CA ALA A 305 -19.61 -7.01 8.53
C ALA A 305 -19.96 -7.70 9.87
N LEU A 306 -19.26 -7.36 10.96
CA LEU A 306 -19.63 -7.82 12.30
C LEU A 306 -21.02 -7.32 12.73
N GLN A 307 -21.36 -6.06 12.43
CA GLN A 307 -22.68 -5.50 12.70
C GLN A 307 -23.78 -6.28 11.97
N ASP A 308 -23.53 -6.69 10.72
CA ASP A 308 -24.47 -7.52 9.95
C ASP A 308 -24.66 -8.90 10.57
N VAL A 309 -23.58 -9.54 11.05
CA VAL A 309 -23.67 -10.82 11.80
C VAL A 309 -24.48 -10.65 13.09
N LEU A 310 -24.25 -9.57 13.84
CA LEU A 310 -24.99 -9.29 15.08
C LEU A 310 -26.51 -9.11 14.84
N ARG A 311 -26.90 -8.53 13.71
CA ARG A 311 -28.32 -8.37 13.33
C ARG A 311 -29.04 -9.69 13.10
N MET A 312 -28.32 -10.77 12.80
CA MET A 312 -28.90 -12.12 12.66
C MET A 312 -29.34 -12.72 14.01
N ALA A 313 -29.07 -12.04 15.13
CA ALA A 313 -29.55 -12.38 16.48
C ALA A 313 -29.21 -13.81 16.96
N ASN A 314 -28.14 -14.41 16.43
CA ASN A 314 -27.60 -15.69 16.88
C ASN A 314 -26.18 -15.50 17.44
N PRO A 315 -25.95 -15.64 18.75
CA PRO A 315 -24.66 -15.35 19.38
C PRO A 315 -23.53 -16.26 18.87
N LYS A 316 -23.83 -17.50 18.48
CA LYS A 316 -22.81 -18.41 17.96
C LYS A 316 -22.22 -17.95 16.62
N LEU A 317 -22.98 -17.20 15.82
CA LEU A 317 -22.45 -16.65 14.58
C LEU A 317 -21.33 -15.63 14.85
N VAL A 318 -21.41 -14.91 15.98
CA VAL A 318 -20.37 -13.98 16.42
C VAL A 318 -19.12 -14.73 16.86
N ASP A 319 -19.28 -15.86 17.55
CA ASP A 319 -18.16 -16.73 17.95
C ASP A 319 -17.43 -17.29 16.70
N ILE A 320 -18.19 -17.83 15.74
CA ILE A 320 -17.68 -18.32 14.45
C ILE A 320 -16.97 -17.20 13.69
N PHE A 321 -17.60 -16.02 13.59
CA PHE A 321 -17.00 -14.85 12.93
C PHE A 321 -15.66 -14.48 13.58
N THR A 322 -15.63 -14.38 14.90
CA THR A 322 -14.43 -13.96 15.64
C THR A 322 -13.31 -15.00 15.49
N GLU A 323 -13.63 -16.28 15.61
CA GLU A 323 -12.66 -17.36 15.47
C GLU A 323 -12.04 -17.39 14.07
N GLU A 324 -12.85 -17.31 13.01
CA GLU A 324 -12.34 -17.38 11.65
C GLU A 324 -11.61 -16.11 11.22
N LEU A 325 -12.00 -14.92 11.70
CA LEU A 325 -11.20 -13.70 11.49
C LEU A 325 -9.84 -13.78 12.20
N LEU A 326 -9.78 -14.34 13.42
CA LEU A 326 -8.51 -14.57 14.11
C LEU A 326 -7.65 -15.56 13.34
N ASN A 327 -8.22 -16.63 12.81
CA ASN A 327 -7.51 -17.59 11.96
C ASN A 327 -6.98 -16.92 10.69
N LEU A 328 -7.79 -16.10 10.01
CA LEU A 328 -7.35 -15.35 8.82
C LEU A 328 -6.10 -14.50 9.13
N HIS A 329 -6.11 -13.75 10.25
CA HIS A 329 -4.97 -12.93 10.64
C HIS A 329 -3.75 -13.74 11.11
N ARG A 330 -3.95 -14.93 11.72
CA ARG A 330 -2.84 -15.85 12.03
C ARG A 330 -2.14 -16.30 10.75
N GLY A 331 -2.92 -16.71 9.74
CA GLY A 331 -2.38 -17.11 8.44
C GLY A 331 -1.64 -15.97 7.75
N GLN A 332 -2.26 -14.79 7.67
CA GLN A 332 -1.61 -13.59 7.12
C GLN A 332 -0.31 -13.25 7.86
N GLY A 333 -0.34 -13.29 9.19
CA GLY A 333 0.83 -13.01 10.02
C GLY A 333 1.98 -13.98 9.80
N MET A 334 1.71 -15.28 9.60
CA MET A 334 2.74 -16.28 9.29
C MET A 334 3.39 -15.98 7.93
N GLU A 335 2.59 -15.70 6.90
CA GLU A 335 3.08 -15.36 5.56
C GLU A 335 3.96 -14.10 5.56
N LEU A 336 3.47 -13.02 6.19
CA LEU A 336 4.22 -11.76 6.33
C LEU A 336 5.51 -11.97 7.12
N TYR A 337 5.46 -12.74 8.21
CA TYR A 337 6.63 -13.06 9.02
C TYR A 337 7.71 -13.74 8.16
N TRP A 338 7.36 -14.83 7.46
CA TRP A 338 8.31 -15.55 6.61
C TRP A 338 8.90 -14.66 5.52
N ARG A 339 8.04 -13.90 4.82
CA ARG A 339 8.42 -12.96 3.78
C ARG A 339 9.43 -11.92 4.27
N ASP A 340 9.17 -11.30 5.43
CA ASP A 340 9.97 -10.17 5.90
C ASP A 340 11.20 -10.61 6.71
N THR A 341 11.19 -11.81 7.31
CA THR A 341 12.39 -12.42 7.91
C THR A 341 13.20 -13.26 6.93
N LEU A 342 12.70 -13.47 5.70
CA LEU A 342 13.27 -14.35 4.68
C LEU A 342 13.52 -15.78 5.18
N THR A 343 12.55 -16.29 5.93
CA THR A 343 12.58 -17.66 6.46
C THR A 343 11.65 -18.52 5.62
N CYS A 344 12.21 -19.36 4.74
CA CYS A 344 11.40 -20.29 3.94
C CYS A 344 10.70 -21.31 4.85
N PRO A 345 9.35 -21.43 4.78
CA PRO A 345 8.64 -22.46 5.52
C PRO A 345 8.85 -23.85 4.91
N SER A 346 8.54 -24.91 5.67
CA SER A 346 8.31 -26.23 5.09
C SER A 346 6.99 -26.28 4.32
N GLU A 347 6.79 -27.32 3.50
CA GLU A 347 5.49 -27.53 2.82
C GLU A 347 4.34 -27.65 3.82
N ASP A 348 4.51 -28.40 4.91
CA ASP A 348 3.49 -28.56 5.96
C ASP A 348 3.14 -27.22 6.63
N GLN A 349 4.16 -26.40 6.94
CA GLN A 349 3.95 -25.08 7.52
C GLN A 349 3.20 -24.16 6.54
N TYR A 350 3.56 -24.21 5.25
CA TYR A 350 2.85 -23.48 4.22
C TYR A 350 1.37 -23.91 4.17
N LEU A 351 1.07 -25.21 4.19
CA LEU A 351 -0.30 -25.73 4.18
C LEU A 351 -1.09 -25.32 5.44
N GLU A 352 -0.45 -25.31 6.61
CA GLU A 352 -1.03 -24.79 7.85
C GLU A 352 -1.41 -23.30 7.70
N MET A 353 -0.50 -22.48 7.18
CA MET A 353 -0.76 -21.07 6.90
C MET A 353 -1.93 -20.88 5.92
N VAL A 354 -1.97 -21.65 4.83
CA VAL A 354 -3.05 -21.58 3.83
C VAL A 354 -4.39 -21.97 4.44
N SER A 355 -4.40 -22.98 5.31
CA SER A 355 -5.61 -23.35 6.05
C SER A 355 -6.12 -22.17 6.87
N HIS A 356 -5.24 -21.35 7.44
CA HIS A 356 -5.62 -20.18 8.21
C HIS A 356 -6.06 -18.98 7.34
N LYS A 357 -5.24 -18.56 6.35
CA LYS A 357 -5.48 -17.37 5.50
C LYS A 357 -6.68 -17.54 4.55
N THR A 358 -6.56 -18.45 3.59
CA THR A 358 -7.53 -18.62 2.51
C THR A 358 -8.65 -19.57 2.90
N GLY A 359 -8.33 -20.60 3.68
CA GLY A 359 -9.33 -21.46 4.30
C GLY A 359 -10.23 -20.72 5.28
N GLY A 360 -9.74 -19.69 5.98
CA GLY A 360 -10.50 -18.94 6.99
C GLY A 360 -11.78 -18.30 6.46
N LEU A 361 -11.70 -17.61 5.31
CA LEU A 361 -12.89 -16.94 4.76
C LEU A 361 -13.88 -17.92 4.13
N PHE A 362 -13.41 -19.03 3.54
CA PHE A 362 -14.30 -20.08 3.05
C PHE A 362 -14.97 -20.85 4.18
N ARG A 363 -14.22 -21.19 5.24
CA ARG A 363 -14.77 -21.80 6.46
C ARG A 363 -15.77 -20.89 7.15
N LEU A 364 -15.51 -19.59 7.22
CA LEU A 364 -16.46 -18.64 7.77
C LEU A 364 -17.81 -18.73 7.05
N ALA A 365 -17.80 -18.70 5.72
CA ALA A 365 -19.02 -18.80 4.92
C ALA A 365 -19.80 -20.08 5.25
N VAL A 366 -19.13 -21.24 5.21
CA VAL A 366 -19.78 -22.53 5.41
C VAL A 366 -20.20 -22.78 6.86
N LYS A 367 -19.40 -22.38 7.86
CA LYS A 367 -19.76 -22.50 9.28
C LYS A 367 -20.95 -21.60 9.63
N LEU A 368 -21.02 -20.38 9.11
CA LEU A 368 -22.20 -19.52 9.28
C LEU A 368 -23.45 -20.16 8.67
N MET A 369 -23.32 -20.77 7.47
CA MET A 369 -24.40 -21.50 6.84
C MET A 369 -24.81 -22.75 7.63
N GLN A 370 -23.86 -23.54 8.13
CA GLN A 370 -24.11 -24.73 8.95
C GLN A 370 -24.88 -24.39 10.23
N GLU A 371 -24.51 -23.30 10.91
CA GLU A 371 -25.22 -22.87 12.13
C GLU A 371 -26.64 -22.35 11.82
N CYS A 372 -26.90 -21.89 10.59
CA CYS A 372 -28.25 -21.52 10.14
C CYS A 372 -29.00 -22.69 9.47
N SER A 373 -28.36 -23.85 9.32
CA SER A 373 -28.94 -25.04 8.69
C SER A 373 -29.56 -25.98 9.74
N LYS A 374 -30.48 -26.84 9.28
CA LYS A 374 -31.00 -27.96 10.07
C LYS A 374 -30.11 -29.22 9.94
N THR A 375 -29.14 -29.21 9.04
CA THR A 375 -28.26 -30.34 8.74
C THR A 375 -27.13 -30.44 9.76
N THR A 376 -26.81 -31.65 10.24
CA THR A 376 -25.70 -31.90 11.19
C THR A 376 -24.41 -32.36 10.52
N GLN A 377 -24.35 -32.36 9.19
CA GLN A 377 -23.15 -32.74 8.45
C GLN A 377 -22.05 -31.69 8.65
N ASP A 378 -20.81 -32.16 8.80
CA ASP A 378 -19.64 -31.31 8.90
C ASP A 378 -18.93 -31.20 7.54
N PHE A 379 -18.84 -29.99 7.02
CA PHE A 379 -18.18 -29.68 5.76
C PHE A 379 -16.77 -29.09 5.94
N SER A 380 -16.29 -28.97 7.18
CA SER A 380 -15.02 -28.30 7.51
C SER A 380 -13.83 -28.89 6.75
N GLU A 381 -13.75 -30.22 6.66
CA GLU A 381 -12.66 -30.91 5.94
C GLU A 381 -12.69 -30.60 4.44
N LEU A 382 -13.88 -30.69 3.80
CA LEU A 382 -14.06 -30.40 2.39
C LEU A 382 -13.68 -28.94 2.06
N VAL A 383 -14.12 -28.00 2.89
CA VAL A 383 -13.83 -26.58 2.72
C VAL A 383 -12.34 -26.28 2.88
N ASN A 384 -11.65 -26.94 3.82
CA ASN A 384 -10.21 -26.82 3.99
C ASN A 384 -9.45 -27.30 2.74
N MET A 385 -9.86 -28.45 2.17
CA MET A 385 -9.26 -28.96 0.94
C MET A 385 -9.49 -28.01 -0.25
N ILE A 386 -10.72 -27.48 -0.40
CA ILE A 386 -11.03 -26.48 -1.45
C ILE A 386 -10.19 -25.22 -1.25
N GLY A 387 -10.04 -24.75 -0.01
CA GLY A 387 -9.21 -23.58 0.33
C GLY A 387 -7.74 -23.78 -0.04
N ALA A 388 -7.18 -24.95 0.29
CA ALA A 388 -5.82 -25.32 -0.09
C ALA A 388 -5.64 -25.38 -1.62
N TYR A 389 -6.58 -26.03 -2.32
CA TYR A 389 -6.57 -26.10 -3.79
C TYR A 389 -6.62 -24.71 -4.42
N PHE A 390 -7.50 -23.85 -3.90
CA PHE A 390 -7.67 -22.49 -4.40
C PHE A 390 -6.39 -21.66 -4.26
N GLN A 391 -5.73 -21.71 -3.10
CA GLN A 391 -4.50 -20.95 -2.87
C GLN A 391 -3.33 -21.47 -3.71
N ILE A 392 -3.08 -22.78 -3.70
CA ILE A 392 -1.99 -23.39 -4.47
C ILE A 392 -2.18 -23.12 -5.97
N ARG A 393 -3.42 -23.11 -6.44
CA ARG A 393 -3.75 -22.74 -7.82
C ARG A 393 -3.52 -21.24 -8.08
N ASP A 394 -3.83 -20.35 -7.15
CA ASP A 394 -3.55 -18.91 -7.31
C ASP A 394 -2.05 -18.64 -7.42
N ASP A 395 -1.25 -19.25 -6.54
CA ASP A 395 0.21 -19.22 -6.53
C ASP A 395 0.79 -19.74 -7.86
N TYR A 396 0.30 -20.88 -8.33
CA TYR A 396 0.71 -21.44 -9.62
C TYR A 396 0.40 -20.47 -10.78
N MET A 397 -0.80 -19.89 -10.79
CA MET A 397 -1.25 -19.00 -11.86
C MET A 397 -0.53 -17.65 -11.85
N ASN A 398 -0.12 -17.14 -10.68
CA ASN A 398 0.68 -15.91 -10.57
C ASN A 398 1.97 -15.98 -11.40
N LEU A 399 2.58 -17.17 -11.46
CA LEU A 399 3.88 -17.39 -12.12
C LEU A 399 3.78 -17.87 -13.59
N GLN A 400 2.64 -18.43 -14.01
CA GLN A 400 2.50 -19.09 -15.31
C GLN A 400 1.44 -18.47 -16.24
N SER A 401 0.52 -17.64 -15.73
CA SER A 401 -0.60 -17.11 -16.53
C SER A 401 -0.34 -15.71 -17.09
N SER A 402 -0.55 -15.56 -18.40
CA SER A 402 -0.54 -14.25 -19.08
C SER A 402 -1.71 -13.35 -18.63
N GLU A 403 -2.87 -13.94 -18.34
CA GLU A 403 -4.02 -13.21 -17.80
C GLU A 403 -3.70 -12.62 -16.42
N TYR A 404 -3.06 -13.40 -15.54
CA TYR A 404 -2.60 -12.90 -14.24
C TYR A 404 -1.56 -11.81 -14.42
N SER A 405 -0.62 -11.99 -15.35
CA SER A 405 0.40 -10.98 -15.66
C SER A 405 -0.22 -9.64 -16.07
N ASN A 406 -1.31 -9.65 -16.84
CA ASN A 406 -2.03 -8.43 -17.23
C ASN A 406 -2.83 -7.82 -16.07
N ASN A 407 -3.33 -8.64 -15.16
CA ASN A 407 -4.22 -8.20 -14.07
C ASN A 407 -3.49 -7.73 -12.80
N LYS A 408 -2.29 -8.26 -12.55
CA LYS A 408 -1.49 -8.08 -11.33
C LYS A 408 -0.05 -7.61 -11.60
N GLY A 409 0.45 -7.83 -12.82
CA GLY A 409 1.86 -7.67 -13.17
C GLY A 409 2.57 -9.01 -13.33
N TYR A 410 3.64 -9.04 -14.13
CA TYR A 410 4.39 -10.27 -14.39
C TYR A 410 5.06 -10.79 -13.11
N CYS A 411 4.70 -12.01 -12.69
CA CYS A 411 5.21 -12.70 -11.48
C CYS A 411 5.24 -11.78 -10.25
N GLU A 412 4.08 -11.27 -9.86
CA GLU A 412 3.95 -10.34 -8.73
C GLU A 412 4.48 -10.94 -7.42
N ASP A 413 4.27 -12.24 -7.17
CA ASP A 413 4.73 -12.93 -5.96
C ASP A 413 6.26 -12.76 -5.74
N LEU A 414 7.05 -12.70 -6.83
CA LEU A 414 8.50 -12.46 -6.77
C LEU A 414 8.85 -11.02 -6.37
N THR A 415 8.01 -10.07 -6.75
CA THR A 415 8.13 -8.64 -6.38
C THR A 415 7.79 -8.46 -4.91
N GLU A 416 6.77 -9.15 -4.42
CA GLU A 416 6.36 -9.14 -3.02
C GLU A 416 7.41 -9.82 -2.12
N GLY A 417 8.17 -10.77 -2.69
CA GLY A 417 9.10 -11.64 -1.99
C GLY A 417 8.40 -12.81 -1.29
N LYS A 418 7.23 -13.19 -1.79
CA LYS A 418 6.32 -14.16 -1.18
C LYS A 418 6.85 -15.59 -1.34
N PHE A 419 6.69 -16.40 -0.29
CA PHE A 419 6.96 -17.84 -0.32
C PHE A 419 5.73 -18.61 -0.81
N SER A 420 5.44 -18.51 -2.10
CA SER A 420 4.33 -19.24 -2.74
C SER A 420 4.65 -20.74 -2.86
N PHE A 421 3.65 -21.61 -3.05
CA PHE A 421 3.84 -23.07 -3.02
C PHE A 421 4.94 -23.56 -3.98
N VAL A 422 4.98 -23.00 -5.20
CA VAL A 422 5.99 -23.31 -6.22
C VAL A 422 7.39 -22.88 -5.75
N ILE A 423 7.49 -21.71 -5.14
CA ILE A 423 8.73 -21.12 -4.63
C ILE A 423 9.26 -21.92 -3.45
N VAL A 424 8.40 -22.31 -2.50
CA VAL A 424 8.76 -23.15 -1.34
C VAL A 424 9.37 -24.46 -1.82
N HIS A 425 8.70 -25.17 -2.74
CA HIS A 425 9.24 -26.40 -3.32
C HIS A 425 10.58 -26.16 -4.03
N ALA A 426 10.69 -25.11 -4.85
CA ALA A 426 11.92 -24.80 -5.58
C ALA A 426 13.10 -24.51 -4.64
N ILE A 427 12.88 -23.82 -3.52
CA ILE A 427 13.93 -23.53 -2.54
C ILE A 427 14.35 -24.79 -1.79
N MET A 428 13.40 -25.64 -1.42
CA MET A 428 13.65 -26.83 -0.60
C MET A 428 14.24 -28.01 -1.39
N CYS A 429 13.87 -28.14 -2.66
CA CYS A 429 14.22 -29.30 -3.50
C CYS A 429 15.15 -28.96 -4.66
N GLY A 430 15.32 -27.69 -5.01
CA GLY A 430 16.18 -27.25 -6.11
C GLY A 430 17.64 -27.06 -5.70
N GLU A 431 18.57 -27.37 -6.61
CA GLU A 431 20.00 -27.14 -6.41
C GLU A 431 20.32 -25.63 -6.25
N ASP A 432 19.53 -24.77 -6.90
CA ASP A 432 19.70 -23.32 -6.91
C ASP A 432 18.82 -22.57 -5.88
N GLY A 433 18.38 -23.25 -4.82
CA GLY A 433 17.48 -22.67 -3.81
C GLY A 433 18.02 -21.39 -3.16
N ALA A 434 19.34 -21.30 -2.97
CA ALA A 434 19.99 -20.11 -2.42
C ALA A 434 19.94 -18.90 -3.37
N GLN A 435 20.09 -19.11 -4.70
CA GLN A 435 19.92 -18.01 -5.67
C GLN A 435 18.47 -17.54 -5.68
N LEU A 436 17.49 -18.46 -5.67
CA LEU A 436 16.09 -18.09 -5.65
C LEU A 436 15.73 -17.27 -4.40
N MET A 437 16.28 -17.65 -3.24
CA MET A 437 16.11 -16.86 -2.02
C MET A 437 16.71 -15.44 -2.20
N SER A 438 17.93 -15.33 -2.74
CA SER A 438 18.57 -14.03 -3.00
C SER A 438 17.73 -13.13 -3.92
N ILE A 439 17.00 -13.72 -4.88
CA ILE A 439 16.08 -12.98 -5.75
C ILE A 439 14.87 -12.48 -4.96
N LEU A 440 14.23 -13.31 -4.13
CA LEU A 440 13.09 -12.90 -3.30
C LEU A 440 13.44 -11.73 -2.38
N ARG A 441 14.65 -11.75 -1.80
CA ARG A 441 15.16 -10.66 -0.95
C ARG A 441 15.19 -9.31 -1.66
N GLN A 442 15.40 -9.30 -2.97
CA GLN A 442 15.53 -8.06 -3.74
C GLN A 442 14.18 -7.39 -3.98
N LYS A 443 13.06 -8.12 -3.90
CA LYS A 443 11.72 -7.59 -4.21
C LYS A 443 11.70 -6.83 -5.55
N THR A 444 12.33 -7.44 -6.55
CA THR A 444 12.69 -6.76 -7.80
C THR A 444 11.50 -6.59 -8.74
N GLY A 445 11.42 -5.44 -9.39
CA GLY A 445 10.49 -5.20 -10.51
C GLY A 445 11.03 -5.65 -11.87
N ASP A 446 12.32 -6.02 -11.98
CA ASP A 446 12.96 -6.36 -13.25
C ASP A 446 12.45 -7.69 -13.81
N GLU A 447 11.80 -7.64 -14.97
CA GLU A 447 11.28 -8.82 -15.65
C GLU A 447 12.35 -9.85 -16.01
N ASN A 448 13.58 -9.45 -16.30
CA ASN A 448 14.64 -10.39 -16.66
C ASN A 448 15.05 -11.22 -15.44
N VAL A 449 15.13 -10.60 -14.26
CA VAL A 449 15.41 -11.30 -13.00
C VAL A 449 14.25 -12.24 -12.66
N LYS A 450 13.00 -11.82 -12.89
CA LYS A 450 11.82 -12.67 -12.71
C LYS A 450 11.81 -13.88 -13.66
N LYS A 451 12.10 -13.67 -14.94
CA LYS A 451 12.24 -14.75 -15.95
C LYS A 451 13.32 -15.74 -15.53
N TYR A 452 14.44 -15.26 -15.00
CA TYR A 452 15.49 -16.12 -14.48
C TYR A 452 15.02 -16.93 -13.26
N ALA A 453 14.35 -16.30 -12.29
CA ALA A 453 13.77 -17.03 -11.15
C ALA A 453 12.78 -18.13 -11.58
N VAL A 454 11.92 -17.84 -12.57
CA VAL A 454 11.01 -18.84 -13.16
C VAL A 454 11.79 -20.01 -13.77
N SER A 455 12.91 -19.75 -14.45
CA SER A 455 13.76 -20.82 -14.98
C SER A 455 14.38 -21.71 -13.88
N LEU A 456 14.74 -21.13 -12.73
CA LEU A 456 15.22 -21.91 -11.58
C LEU A 456 14.13 -22.84 -11.02
N MET A 457 12.89 -22.33 -10.94
CA MET A 457 11.73 -23.13 -10.50
C MET A 457 11.41 -24.27 -11.48
N ASP A 458 11.60 -24.04 -12.78
CA ASP A 458 11.41 -25.05 -13.83
C ASP A 458 12.49 -26.14 -13.77
N ASN A 459 13.76 -25.77 -13.60
CA ASN A 459 14.87 -26.71 -13.39
C ASN A 459 14.64 -27.60 -12.16
N ALA A 460 14.08 -27.03 -11.09
CA ALA A 460 13.68 -27.76 -9.88
C ALA A 460 12.40 -28.59 -10.04
N LYS A 461 11.79 -28.61 -11.23
CA LYS A 461 10.50 -29.28 -11.55
C LYS A 461 9.33 -28.86 -10.66
N SER A 462 9.38 -27.63 -10.12
CA SER A 462 8.43 -27.18 -9.12
C SER A 462 7.03 -26.93 -9.71
N PHE A 463 6.96 -26.54 -10.98
CA PHE A 463 5.69 -26.40 -11.70
C PHE A 463 5.02 -27.76 -11.95
N GLU A 464 5.79 -28.79 -12.31
CA GLU A 464 5.29 -30.15 -12.50
C GLU A 464 4.79 -30.73 -11.17
N TYR A 465 5.59 -30.58 -10.10
CA TYR A 465 5.22 -30.99 -8.75
C TYR A 465 3.90 -30.35 -8.31
N THR A 466 3.76 -29.03 -8.49
CA THR A 466 2.55 -28.28 -8.11
C THR A 466 1.32 -28.76 -8.88
N LYS A 467 1.44 -29.03 -10.19
CA LYS A 467 0.36 -29.61 -11.00
C LYS A 467 -0.05 -31.00 -10.49
N MET A 468 0.92 -31.87 -10.19
CA MET A 468 0.64 -33.20 -9.63
C MET A 468 -0.02 -33.11 -8.25
N TYR A 469 0.40 -32.16 -7.42
CA TYR A 469 -0.22 -31.92 -6.11
C TYR A 469 -1.67 -31.48 -6.26
N LEU A 470 -1.95 -30.49 -7.11
CA LEU A 470 -3.31 -30.02 -7.40
C LEU A 470 -4.20 -31.14 -7.93
N ALA A 471 -3.71 -31.98 -8.85
CA ALA A 471 -4.47 -33.11 -9.39
C ALA A 471 -4.82 -34.14 -8.31
N ARG A 472 -3.89 -34.44 -7.38
CA ARG A 472 -4.17 -35.33 -6.24
C ARG A 472 -5.23 -34.73 -5.31
N LEU A 473 -5.11 -33.44 -5.01
CA LEU A 473 -6.05 -32.74 -4.14
C LEU A 473 -7.45 -32.66 -4.77
N GLU A 474 -7.54 -32.46 -6.08
CA GLU A 474 -8.81 -32.51 -6.83
C GLU A 474 -9.51 -33.87 -6.70
N VAL A 475 -8.76 -34.98 -6.84
CA VAL A 475 -9.32 -36.33 -6.65
C VAL A 475 -9.85 -36.52 -5.23
N GLN A 476 -9.14 -36.03 -4.21
CA GLN A 476 -9.57 -36.10 -2.82
C GLN A 476 -10.82 -35.26 -2.57
N ILE A 477 -10.88 -34.04 -3.11
CA ILE A 477 -12.06 -33.16 -3.05
C ILE A 477 -13.26 -33.85 -3.69
N LEU A 478 -13.11 -34.41 -4.89
CA LEU A 478 -14.19 -35.12 -5.59
C LEU A 478 -14.66 -36.37 -4.85
N ALA A 479 -13.76 -37.11 -4.19
CA ALA A 479 -14.11 -38.23 -3.34
C ALA A 479 -14.93 -37.76 -2.13
N LYS A 480 -14.50 -36.69 -1.46
CA LYS A 480 -15.19 -36.11 -0.31
C LYS A 480 -16.57 -35.56 -0.67
N ILE A 481 -16.71 -34.90 -1.82
CA ILE A 481 -18.01 -34.45 -2.34
C ILE A 481 -18.97 -35.65 -2.44
N LYS A 482 -18.54 -36.78 -3.02
CA LYS A 482 -19.36 -37.99 -3.14
C LYS A 482 -19.75 -38.60 -1.79
N GLU A 483 -18.96 -38.41 -0.73
CA GLU A 483 -19.30 -38.86 0.63
C GLU A 483 -20.49 -38.07 1.22
N HIS A 484 -20.68 -36.82 0.80
CA HIS A 484 -21.76 -35.95 1.28
C HIS A 484 -23.08 -36.08 0.52
N GLY A 485 -23.07 -36.77 -0.62
CA GLY A 485 -24.21 -36.93 -1.54
C GLY A 485 -24.11 -35.96 -2.69
#